data_AF-A0A2G5TQG3-F1
#
_entry.id   AF-A0A2G5TQG3-F1
#
_cell.length_a   1.000
_cell.length_b   1.000
_cell.length_c   1.000
_cell.angle_alpha   90.00
_cell.angle_beta   90.00
_cell.angle_gamma   90.00
#
_symmetry.space_group_name_H-M   'P 1'
#
loop_
_entity.id
_entity.type
_entity.pdbx_description
1 polymer ?
#
loop_
_entity_poly.entity_id
_entity_poly.type
_entity_poly.pdbx_seq_one_letter_code
_entity_poly.pdbx_strand_id
1 'polypeptide(L)'
;MSSDMSDVIRFISERIVDYDKPEYLSKWAGKAMKEFPSCRYAVTSRDSRCRKLKRRSRSMSQQLGRMLNKVEKMEGYSLMEKLQLAFIFSRPVSDEFVQKLKDAKFEIEQDEKKRISRFSTEDGNVVRFSDHNPHLNYFEGVLCLKTTIPKKKIYNWMPRKKEQGQQDVADEDPNSEEEQSDESIPIEPEQDEINEEVKEEPVEDISIEQEPNQQLVKREVDDDIDFGGDVGQGAFSGRINYEELDNQELVYPGFPGESKPETSTRLQKRHQSSTTDSGKRVKTEEMESESFSSNSIATSSNQKTDTGF
;
A
#
# COMPACT_ATOMS: atom_id res chain seq x y z
N MET A 1 -16.76 3.09 9.97
CA MET A 1 -15.32 2.84 10.22
C MET A 1 -14.96 3.50 11.55
N SER A 2 -14.01 2.98 12.34
CA SER A 2 -13.52 3.79 13.47
C SER A 2 -12.80 5.01 12.93
N SER A 3 -12.97 6.17 13.56
CA SER A 3 -12.36 7.44 13.11
C SER A 3 -10.85 7.28 12.92
N ASP A 4 -10.19 6.63 13.89
CA ASP A 4 -8.75 6.34 13.86
C ASP A 4 -8.27 5.63 12.58
N MET A 5 -9.06 4.72 12.02
CA MET A 5 -8.65 3.97 10.81
C MET A 5 -8.87 4.77 9.54
N SER A 6 -9.90 5.61 9.52
CA SER A 6 -10.17 6.49 8.39
C SER A 6 -9.05 7.52 8.26
N ASP A 7 -8.60 8.07 9.39
CA ASP A 7 -7.46 8.99 9.46
C ASP A 7 -6.16 8.33 8.99
N VAL A 8 -5.92 7.07 9.38
CA VAL A 8 -4.74 6.32 8.91
C VAL A 8 -4.81 6.05 7.41
N ILE A 9 -5.96 5.72 6.84
CA ILE A 9 -6.08 5.53 5.38
C ILE A 9 -5.86 6.86 4.67
N ARG A 10 -6.43 7.97 5.19
CA ARG A 10 -6.21 9.30 4.65
C ARG A 10 -4.72 9.66 4.63
N PHE A 11 -4.04 9.48 5.77
CA PHE A 11 -2.59 9.69 5.92
C PHE A 11 -1.77 8.94 4.88
N ILE A 12 -2.16 7.69 4.60
CA ILE A 12 -1.50 6.85 3.61
C ILE A 12 -1.82 7.36 2.21
N SER A 13 -3.09 7.60 1.87
CA SER A 13 -3.53 8.03 0.53
C SER A 13 -2.80 9.30 0.06
N GLU A 14 -2.62 10.28 0.95
CA GLU A 14 -1.92 11.54 0.66
C GLU A 14 -0.44 11.34 0.33
N ARG A 15 0.18 10.27 0.83
CA ARG A 15 1.62 10.02 0.67
C ARG A 15 1.96 9.03 -0.41
N ILE A 16 0.97 8.28 -0.93
CA ILE A 16 1.21 7.27 -1.96
C ILE A 16 0.84 7.73 -3.37
N VAL A 17 0.44 8.99 -3.52
CA VAL A 17 -0.04 9.55 -4.79
C VAL A 17 0.97 9.28 -5.89
N ASP A 18 2.27 9.45 -5.64
CA ASP A 18 3.32 9.37 -6.67
C ASP A 18 3.98 8.00 -6.81
N TYR A 19 3.57 7.00 -6.03
CA TYR A 19 4.16 5.66 -6.16
C TYR A 19 3.55 4.89 -7.34
N ASP A 20 4.39 4.15 -8.04
CA ASP A 20 4.08 3.34 -9.21
C ASP A 20 4.11 1.83 -8.90
N LYS A 21 4.64 1.46 -7.73
CA LYS A 21 4.91 0.06 -7.36
C LYS A 21 4.11 -0.40 -6.14
N PRO A 22 3.90 -1.71 -5.98
CA PRO A 22 3.23 -2.26 -4.81
C PRO A 22 3.95 -1.95 -3.50
N GLU A 23 3.23 -1.37 -2.55
CA GLU A 23 3.76 -0.93 -1.27
C GLU A 23 3.38 -1.86 -0.11
N TYR A 24 4.24 -1.91 0.89
CA TYR A 24 4.08 -2.82 2.02
C TYR A 24 3.19 -2.21 3.11
N LEU A 25 1.90 -2.56 3.07
CA LEU A 25 0.87 -2.02 3.98
C LEU A 25 1.27 -2.05 5.47
N SER A 26 1.98 -3.08 5.93
CA SER A 26 2.37 -3.16 7.34
C SER A 26 3.45 -2.17 7.77
N LYS A 27 4.29 -1.71 6.82
CA LYS A 27 5.26 -0.64 7.05
C LYS A 27 4.56 0.72 7.08
N TRP A 28 3.63 0.94 6.16
CA TRP A 28 2.74 2.11 6.18
C TRP A 28 1.93 2.22 7.47
N ALA A 29 1.32 1.13 7.94
CA ALA A 29 0.66 1.08 9.24
C ALA A 29 1.62 1.43 10.38
N GLY A 30 2.84 0.89 10.35
CA GLY A 30 3.88 1.20 11.33
C GLY A 30 4.33 2.67 11.29
N LYS A 31 4.41 3.29 10.11
CA LYS A 31 4.75 4.70 9.92
C LYS A 31 3.63 5.60 10.43
N ALA A 32 2.39 5.35 10.00
CA ALA A 32 1.21 6.06 10.48
C ALA A 32 1.14 6.01 12.01
N MET A 33 1.30 4.85 12.63
CA MET A 33 1.32 4.75 14.10
C MET A 33 2.39 5.58 14.81
N LYS A 34 3.53 5.84 14.16
CA LYS A 34 4.62 6.65 14.74
C LYS A 34 4.36 8.14 14.59
N GLU A 35 3.82 8.54 13.44
CA GLU A 35 3.64 9.95 13.09
C GLU A 35 2.30 10.50 13.59
N PHE A 36 1.24 9.68 13.61
CA PHE A 36 -0.09 10.13 13.95
C PHE A 36 -0.25 10.34 15.47
N PRO A 37 -0.58 11.56 15.94
CA PRO A 37 -0.75 11.86 17.35
C PRO A 37 -1.86 11.04 18.02
N SER A 38 -2.98 10.80 17.33
CA SER A 38 -4.09 9.98 17.86
C SER A 38 -3.70 8.51 18.03
N CYS A 39 -2.70 8.04 17.27
CA CYS A 39 -2.14 6.70 17.41
C CYS A 39 -0.98 6.63 18.41
N ARG A 40 -0.61 7.76 19.07
CA ARG A 40 0.36 7.79 20.19
C ARG A 40 -0.28 7.21 21.45
N TYR A 41 -0.62 5.93 21.41
CA TYR A 41 -0.97 5.20 22.62
C TYR A 41 0.27 5.03 23.49
N ALA A 42 0.40 5.88 24.52
CA ALA A 42 1.26 5.77 25.70
C ALA A 42 2.49 4.85 25.53
N VAL A 43 3.53 5.34 24.87
CA VAL A 43 4.80 4.62 24.68
C VAL A 43 5.77 5.06 25.78
N THR A 44 5.61 4.54 27.00
CA THR A 44 6.37 5.02 28.19
C THR A 44 7.60 4.18 28.57
N SER A 45 8.04 3.16 27.80
CA SER A 45 9.20 2.31 28.19
C SER A 45 10.04 1.78 27.01
N ARG A 46 11.38 1.66 27.15
CA ARG A 46 12.41 1.43 26.08
C ARG A 46 12.49 0.03 25.48
N ASP A 47 12.31 -1.02 26.29
CA ASP A 47 12.58 -2.39 25.80
C ASP A 47 11.32 -3.21 25.50
N SER A 48 10.19 -2.92 26.15
CA SER A 48 8.89 -3.48 25.74
C SER A 48 8.34 -2.86 24.44
N ARG A 49 9.01 -1.80 23.95
CA ARG A 49 8.64 -0.88 22.87
C ARG A 49 8.55 -1.55 21.50
N CYS A 50 9.56 -2.35 21.14
CA CYS A 50 9.66 -2.91 19.78
C CYS A 50 8.69 -4.07 19.54
N ARG A 51 8.53 -5.00 20.50
CA ARG A 51 7.64 -6.16 20.31
C ARG A 51 6.17 -5.76 20.32
N LYS A 52 5.76 -4.86 21.23
CA LYS A 52 4.38 -4.36 21.30
C LYS A 52 4.04 -3.53 20.05
N LEU A 53 4.93 -2.64 19.61
CA LEU A 53 4.69 -1.84 18.40
C LEU A 53 4.57 -2.73 17.16
N LYS A 54 5.45 -3.72 16.97
CA LYS A 54 5.36 -4.67 15.85
C LYS A 54 4.05 -5.47 15.87
N ARG A 55 3.58 -5.91 17.05
CA ARG A 55 2.29 -6.62 17.17
C ARG A 55 1.11 -5.72 16.81
N ARG A 56 1.12 -4.47 17.31
CA ARG A 56 0.07 -3.51 17.01
C ARG A 56 0.06 -3.09 15.54
N SER A 57 1.22 -2.82 14.95
CA SER A 57 1.30 -2.46 13.53
C SER A 57 0.81 -3.61 12.63
N ARG A 58 1.08 -4.87 13.01
CA ARG A 58 0.50 -6.04 12.33
C ARG A 58 -1.02 -6.09 12.47
N SER A 59 -1.55 -5.88 13.67
CA SER A 59 -2.99 -5.87 13.92
C SER A 59 -3.68 -4.75 13.13
N MET A 60 -3.12 -3.54 13.15
CA MET A 60 -3.60 -2.40 12.37
C MET A 60 -3.50 -2.68 10.87
N SER A 61 -2.39 -3.24 10.39
CA SER A 61 -2.23 -3.62 8.98
C SER A 61 -3.27 -4.65 8.53
N GLN A 62 -3.65 -5.60 9.40
CA GLN A 62 -4.71 -6.55 9.10
C GLN A 62 -6.08 -5.87 9.02
N GLN A 63 -6.35 -4.91 9.91
CA GLN A 63 -7.58 -4.12 9.88
C GLN A 63 -7.66 -3.26 8.62
N LEU A 64 -6.60 -2.52 8.30
CA LEU A 64 -6.46 -1.76 7.06
C LEU A 64 -6.65 -2.65 5.84
N GLY A 65 -6.04 -3.84 5.83
CA GLY A 65 -6.21 -4.79 4.73
C GLY A 65 -7.66 -5.21 4.52
N ARG A 66 -8.42 -5.47 5.61
CA ARG A 66 -9.85 -5.79 5.53
C ARG A 66 -10.69 -4.61 5.03
N MET A 67 -10.31 -3.39 5.40
CA MET A 67 -10.99 -2.18 4.95
C MET A 67 -10.71 -1.88 3.48
N LEU A 68 -9.45 -2.01 3.05
CA LEU A 68 -9.02 -1.82 1.67
C LEU A 68 -9.58 -2.89 0.72
N ASN A 69 -9.89 -4.10 1.20
CA ASN A 69 -10.66 -5.07 0.42
C ASN A 69 -12.11 -4.59 0.13
N LYS A 70 -12.55 -3.49 0.74
CA LYS A 70 -13.83 -2.81 0.50
C LYS A 70 -13.61 -1.36 0.07
N VAL A 71 -12.45 -1.04 -0.53
CA VAL A 71 -12.06 0.32 -0.95
C VAL A 71 -13.10 1.01 -1.83
N GLU A 72 -13.79 0.22 -2.65
CA GLU A 72 -14.87 0.64 -3.54
C GLU A 72 -16.00 1.37 -2.79
N LYS A 73 -16.32 0.87 -1.59
CA LYS A 73 -17.41 1.35 -0.71
C LYS A 73 -16.95 2.43 0.27
N MET A 74 -15.71 2.91 0.16
CA MET A 74 -15.23 3.98 1.02
C MET A 74 -15.86 5.32 0.63
N GLU A 75 -16.46 6.00 1.59
CA GLU A 75 -17.03 7.34 1.41
C GLU A 75 -15.95 8.40 1.65
N GLY A 76 -16.07 9.54 0.98
CA GLY A 76 -15.12 10.66 1.12
C GLY A 76 -13.79 10.49 0.37
N TYR A 77 -13.66 9.47 -0.48
CA TYR A 77 -12.53 9.29 -1.38
C TYR A 77 -12.99 9.41 -2.84
N SER A 78 -12.23 10.13 -3.64
CA SER A 78 -12.39 10.20 -5.09
C SER A 78 -12.17 8.83 -5.75
N LEU A 79 -12.66 8.68 -6.98
CA LEU A 79 -12.49 7.45 -7.74
C LEU A 79 -11.01 7.12 -7.97
N MET A 80 -10.19 8.15 -8.23
CA MET A 80 -8.74 8.03 -8.42
C MET A 80 -8.01 7.59 -7.15
N GLU A 81 -8.33 8.18 -5.99
CA GLU A 81 -7.72 7.76 -4.71
C GLU A 81 -8.05 6.28 -4.40
N LYS A 82 -9.29 5.85 -4.66
CA LYS A 82 -9.69 4.45 -4.50
C LYS A 82 -8.91 3.53 -5.43
N LEU A 83 -8.77 3.90 -6.70
CA LEU A 83 -7.98 3.19 -7.70
C LEU A 83 -6.53 3.05 -7.25
N GLN A 84 -5.89 4.15 -6.84
CA GLN A 84 -4.51 4.17 -6.35
C GLN A 84 -4.33 3.28 -5.11
N LEU A 85 -5.22 3.39 -4.12
CA LEU A 85 -5.19 2.54 -2.92
C LEU A 85 -5.31 1.05 -3.26
N ALA A 86 -6.20 0.69 -4.18
CA ALA A 86 -6.39 -0.68 -4.63
C ALA A 86 -5.13 -1.21 -5.32
N PHE A 87 -4.59 -0.44 -6.26
CA PHE A 87 -3.40 -0.76 -7.02
C PHE A 87 -2.16 -0.93 -6.12
N ILE A 88 -1.82 0.12 -5.36
CA ILE A 88 -0.60 0.14 -4.53
C ILE A 88 -0.59 -0.97 -3.49
N PHE A 89 -1.73 -1.29 -2.89
CA PHE A 89 -1.80 -2.37 -1.90
C PHE A 89 -2.20 -3.73 -2.46
N SER A 90 -2.18 -3.88 -3.79
CA SER A 90 -2.46 -5.13 -4.52
C SER A 90 -3.79 -5.76 -4.08
N ARG A 91 -4.83 -4.95 -3.94
CA ARG A 91 -6.15 -5.38 -3.49
C ARG A 91 -6.97 -5.87 -4.68
N PRO A 92 -7.70 -6.98 -4.54
CA PRO A 92 -8.68 -7.36 -5.54
C PRO A 92 -9.81 -6.33 -5.55
N VAL A 93 -10.38 -6.11 -6.73
CA VAL A 93 -11.54 -5.22 -6.93
C VAL A 93 -12.68 -5.98 -7.62
N SER A 94 -13.91 -5.54 -7.39
CA SER A 94 -15.09 -6.08 -8.03
C SER A 94 -15.21 -5.66 -9.49
N ASP A 95 -15.90 -6.47 -10.27
CA ASP A 95 -16.15 -6.20 -11.69
C ASP A 95 -17.04 -4.94 -11.86
N GLU A 96 -17.95 -4.69 -10.90
CA GLU A 96 -18.75 -3.45 -10.85
C GLU A 96 -17.88 -2.20 -10.68
N PHE A 97 -16.84 -2.27 -9.85
CA PHE A 97 -15.92 -1.15 -9.65
C PHE A 97 -15.08 -0.90 -10.90
N VAL A 98 -14.64 -1.97 -11.57
CA VAL A 98 -13.93 -1.86 -12.86
C VAL A 98 -14.81 -1.23 -13.92
N GLN A 99 -16.10 -1.59 -13.97
CA GLN A 99 -17.03 -0.95 -14.90
C GLN A 99 -17.14 0.55 -14.61
N LYS A 100 -17.28 0.96 -13.35
CA LYS A 100 -17.28 2.39 -12.97
C LYS A 100 -16.01 3.13 -13.39
N LEU A 101 -14.85 2.46 -13.31
CA LEU A 101 -13.58 3.03 -13.78
C LEU A 101 -13.59 3.20 -15.30
N LYS A 102 -14.05 2.20 -16.05
CA LYS A 102 -14.17 2.29 -17.51
C LYS A 102 -15.19 3.34 -17.95
N ASP A 103 -16.30 3.48 -17.24
CA ASP A 103 -17.32 4.51 -17.48
C ASP A 103 -16.74 5.92 -17.25
N ALA A 104 -15.82 6.05 -16.31
CA ALA A 104 -15.02 7.26 -16.06
C ALA A 104 -13.78 7.35 -16.98
N LYS A 105 -13.73 6.56 -18.05
CA LYS A 105 -12.71 6.55 -19.10
C LYS A 105 -11.28 6.23 -18.65
N PHE A 106 -11.13 5.47 -17.56
CA PHE A 106 -9.86 4.86 -17.22
C PHE A 106 -9.67 3.57 -18.04
N GLU A 107 -8.48 3.36 -18.61
CA GLU A 107 -8.12 2.06 -19.16
C GLU A 107 -7.61 1.20 -18.02
N ILE A 108 -8.25 0.05 -17.78
CA ILE A 108 -7.95 -0.83 -16.64
C ILE A 108 -7.71 -2.25 -17.13
N GLU A 109 -6.60 -2.84 -16.70
CA GLU A 109 -6.32 -4.27 -16.85
C GLU A 109 -6.25 -4.92 -15.46
N GLN A 110 -6.78 -6.13 -15.37
CA GLN A 110 -6.75 -6.94 -14.16
C GLN A 110 -5.95 -8.23 -14.37
N ASP A 111 -5.32 -8.69 -13.30
CA ASP A 111 -4.68 -10.00 -13.25
C ASP A 111 -5.67 -11.14 -12.93
N GLU A 112 -5.16 -12.37 -12.94
CA GLU A 112 -5.91 -13.59 -12.61
C GLU A 112 -6.58 -13.56 -11.21
N LYS A 113 -6.10 -12.69 -10.31
CA LYS A 113 -6.61 -12.53 -8.95
C LYS A 113 -7.53 -11.32 -8.80
N LYS A 114 -8.00 -10.76 -9.91
CA LYS A 114 -8.84 -9.55 -9.98
C LYS A 114 -8.17 -8.31 -9.37
N ARG A 115 -6.84 -8.27 -9.31
CA ARG A 115 -6.07 -7.09 -8.89
C ARG A 115 -5.79 -6.24 -10.12
N ILE A 116 -5.84 -4.93 -9.98
CA ILE A 116 -5.54 -4.01 -11.08
C ILE A 116 -4.04 -4.08 -11.36
N SER A 117 -3.64 -4.63 -12.51
CA SER A 117 -2.23 -4.78 -12.91
C SER A 117 -1.72 -3.61 -13.73
N ARG A 118 -2.61 -2.95 -14.49
CA ARG A 118 -2.29 -1.76 -15.27
C ARG A 118 -3.46 -0.80 -15.21
N PHE A 119 -3.16 0.50 -15.14
CA PHE A 119 -4.16 1.51 -15.44
C PHE A 119 -3.56 2.75 -16.10
N SER A 120 -4.37 3.42 -16.92
CA SER A 120 -4.10 4.74 -17.45
C SER A 120 -5.28 5.68 -17.25
N THR A 121 -4.99 6.98 -17.24
CA THR A 121 -6.00 8.05 -17.31
C THR A 121 -6.33 8.36 -18.77
N GLU A 122 -7.53 8.89 -19.06
CA GLU A 122 -7.94 9.30 -20.43
C GLU A 122 -6.88 10.19 -21.10
N ASP A 123 -6.32 11.13 -20.33
CA ASP A 123 -5.31 12.07 -20.83
C ASP A 123 -3.92 11.42 -21.05
N GLY A 124 -3.73 10.15 -20.67
CA GLY A 124 -2.43 9.47 -20.71
C GLY A 124 -1.39 9.98 -19.68
N ASN A 125 -1.70 11.03 -18.92
CA ASN A 125 -0.79 11.66 -17.97
C ASN A 125 -0.32 10.73 -16.85
N VAL A 126 -1.20 9.83 -16.40
CA VAL A 126 -0.89 8.80 -15.41
C VAL A 126 -1.02 7.44 -16.06
N VAL A 127 0.09 6.70 -16.12
CA VAL A 127 0.15 5.29 -16.52
C VAL A 127 0.90 4.53 -15.44
N ARG A 128 0.30 3.46 -14.91
CA ARG A 128 0.93 2.59 -13.91
C ARG A 128 0.80 1.14 -14.29
N PHE A 129 1.83 0.36 -13.99
CA PHE A 129 1.90 -1.06 -14.25
C PHE A 129 2.60 -1.80 -13.11
N SER A 130 2.07 -2.96 -12.74
CA SER A 130 2.64 -3.81 -11.70
C SER A 130 2.21 -5.27 -11.87
N ASP A 131 3.15 -6.19 -11.63
CA ASP A 131 2.91 -7.64 -11.57
C ASP A 131 2.42 -8.12 -10.19
N HIS A 132 2.38 -7.21 -9.20
CA HIS A 132 1.97 -7.49 -7.81
C HIS A 132 2.63 -8.74 -7.21
N ASN A 133 3.92 -8.91 -7.48
CA ASN A 133 4.69 -10.04 -6.97
C ASN A 133 4.76 -9.99 -5.43
N PRO A 134 4.24 -11.00 -4.70
CA PRO A 134 4.17 -10.98 -3.23
C PRO A 134 5.54 -10.97 -2.54
N HIS A 135 6.62 -11.25 -3.28
CA HIS A 135 8.00 -11.24 -2.79
C HIS A 135 8.69 -9.89 -3.01
N LEU A 136 8.21 -9.06 -3.93
CA LEU A 136 8.75 -7.75 -4.23
C LEU A 136 7.77 -6.69 -3.73
N ASN A 137 7.98 -6.23 -2.50
CA ASN A 137 7.20 -5.13 -1.95
C ASN A 137 8.12 -3.94 -1.73
N TYR A 138 7.60 -2.75 -1.94
CA TYR A 138 8.31 -1.50 -1.72
C TYR A 138 7.82 -0.84 -0.42
N PHE A 139 8.63 0.05 0.12
CA PHE A 139 8.23 0.96 1.17
C PHE A 139 8.83 2.32 0.87
N GLU A 140 7.96 3.30 0.61
CA GLU A 140 8.38 4.64 0.18
C GLU A 140 9.21 4.59 -1.12
N GLY A 141 8.83 3.71 -2.05
CA GLY A 141 9.58 3.48 -3.28
C GLY A 141 10.85 2.64 -3.12
N VAL A 142 11.25 2.29 -1.88
CA VAL A 142 12.45 1.49 -1.61
C VAL A 142 12.10 0.00 -1.49
N LEU A 143 12.78 -0.86 -2.24
CA LEU A 143 12.54 -2.30 -2.22
C LEU A 143 12.75 -2.90 -0.81
N CYS A 144 11.68 -3.42 -0.23
CA CYS A 144 11.66 -4.10 1.07
C CYS A 144 11.74 -5.61 0.88
N LEU A 145 12.97 -6.14 0.99
CA LEU A 145 13.18 -7.58 1.02
C LEU A 145 12.66 -8.16 2.34
N LYS A 146 11.79 -9.16 2.27
CA LYS A 146 11.42 -9.96 3.45
C LYS A 146 12.68 -10.67 3.93
N THR A 147 13.15 -10.27 5.12
CA THR A 147 14.46 -10.61 5.71
C THR A 147 14.72 -12.10 5.91
N THR A 148 13.77 -12.98 5.60
CA THR A 148 13.94 -14.43 5.67
C THR A 148 14.51 -15.06 4.40
N ILE A 149 14.55 -14.34 3.27
CA ILE A 149 15.15 -14.87 2.04
C ILE A 149 16.63 -14.46 1.99
N PRO A 150 17.58 -15.41 1.88
CA PRO A 150 19.00 -15.08 1.71
C PRO A 150 19.19 -14.16 0.50
N LYS A 151 19.91 -13.04 0.68
CA LYS A 151 20.17 -12.03 -0.37
C LYS A 151 20.59 -12.65 -1.71
N LYS A 152 21.33 -13.77 -1.67
CA LYS A 152 21.79 -14.52 -2.85
C LYS A 152 20.66 -15.04 -3.77
N LYS A 153 19.48 -15.40 -3.24
CA LYS A 153 18.36 -15.89 -4.08
C LYS A 153 17.61 -14.76 -4.81
N ILE A 154 17.71 -13.53 -4.31
CA ILE A 154 16.93 -12.38 -4.82
C ILE A 154 17.52 -11.84 -6.12
N TYR A 155 18.86 -11.82 -6.25
CA TYR A 155 19.50 -11.36 -7.48
C TYR A 155 19.17 -12.22 -8.70
N ASN A 156 18.89 -13.51 -8.50
CA ASN A 156 18.49 -14.41 -9.59
C ASN A 156 17.08 -14.11 -10.15
N TRP A 157 16.27 -13.30 -9.47
CA TRP A 157 14.91 -12.94 -9.90
C TRP A 157 14.79 -11.57 -10.58
N MET A 158 15.82 -10.72 -10.51
CA MET A 158 15.78 -9.38 -11.11
C MET A 158 16.08 -9.26 -12.62
N PRO A 159 16.72 -10.21 -13.34
CA PRO A 159 17.23 -9.89 -14.68
C PRO A 159 16.18 -9.80 -15.81
N ARG A 160 14.88 -10.04 -15.58
CA ARG A 160 13.88 -10.08 -16.67
C ARG A 160 13.08 -8.79 -16.90
N LYS A 161 13.19 -7.75 -16.06
CA LYS A 161 12.28 -6.59 -16.12
C LYS A 161 12.77 -5.38 -16.93
N LYS A 162 14.00 -5.39 -17.46
CA LYS A 162 14.53 -4.24 -18.20
C LYS A 162 14.18 -4.21 -19.69
N GLU A 163 13.69 -5.29 -20.28
CA GLU A 163 13.54 -5.38 -21.75
C GLU A 163 12.13 -5.05 -22.28
N GLN A 164 11.10 -4.94 -21.43
CA GLN A 164 9.71 -4.86 -21.89
C GLN A 164 9.12 -3.44 -22.01
N GLY A 165 9.93 -2.39 -21.85
CA GLY A 165 9.47 -0.99 -21.83
C GLY A 165 9.84 -0.14 -23.04
N GLN A 166 10.49 -0.69 -24.07
CA GLN A 166 11.06 0.12 -25.17
C GLN A 166 10.84 -0.41 -26.60
N GLN A 167 10.05 -1.47 -26.81
CA GLN A 167 9.65 -1.88 -28.16
C GLN A 167 8.17 -1.61 -28.34
N ASP A 168 7.86 -0.46 -28.95
CA ASP A 168 6.74 -0.26 -29.88
C ASP A 168 6.72 1.22 -30.31
N VAL A 169 7.74 1.63 -31.07
CA VAL A 169 7.59 2.65 -32.09
C VAL A 169 8.11 1.99 -33.35
N ALA A 170 7.17 1.42 -34.11
CA ALA A 170 7.43 0.87 -35.42
C ALA A 170 7.80 2.03 -36.36
N ASP A 171 9.03 2.01 -36.88
CA ASP A 171 9.37 2.66 -38.13
C ASP A 171 8.63 1.90 -39.25
N GLU A 172 7.46 2.39 -39.63
CA GLU A 172 6.82 2.05 -40.90
C GLU A 172 7.52 2.86 -41.99
N ASP A 173 8.52 2.25 -42.63
CA ASP A 173 9.13 2.73 -43.86
C ASP A 173 8.32 2.18 -45.06
N PRO A 174 7.62 3.02 -45.84
CA PRO A 174 6.77 2.54 -46.92
C PRO A 174 7.62 2.24 -48.15
N ASN A 175 7.93 0.96 -48.33
CA ASN A 175 8.33 0.40 -49.62
C ASN A 175 7.19 0.64 -50.63
N SER A 176 7.28 1.70 -51.42
CA SER A 176 6.36 2.02 -52.51
C SER A 176 6.98 1.60 -53.84
N GLU A 177 6.22 0.75 -54.52
CA GLU A 177 6.54 0.05 -55.75
C GLU A 177 6.64 1.03 -56.95
N GLU A 178 7.70 0.92 -57.73
CA GLU A 178 7.72 1.37 -59.12
C GLU A 178 7.06 0.30 -60.00
N GLU A 179 5.98 0.64 -60.71
CA GLU A 179 5.79 0.23 -62.12
C GLU A 179 4.60 0.94 -62.81
N GLN A 180 4.96 1.78 -63.78
CA GLN A 180 4.36 1.99 -65.12
C GLN A 180 2.84 2.11 -65.31
N SER A 181 2.41 3.32 -65.69
CA SER A 181 1.52 3.48 -66.85
C SER A 181 1.74 4.82 -67.55
N ASP A 182 2.09 4.73 -68.84
CA ASP A 182 2.13 5.82 -69.81
C ASP A 182 0.71 6.24 -70.19
N GLU A 183 0.34 7.52 -70.02
CA GLU A 183 -0.45 8.23 -71.03
C GLU A 183 -0.32 9.76 -70.89
N SER A 184 0.12 10.35 -71.99
CA SER A 184 0.46 11.75 -72.21
C SER A 184 -0.75 12.67 -72.38
N ILE A 185 -0.80 13.82 -71.69
CA ILE A 185 -1.37 15.08 -72.21
C ILE A 185 -0.58 16.29 -71.65
N PRO A 186 -0.20 17.28 -72.48
CA PRO A 186 0.61 18.45 -72.12
C PRO A 186 -0.24 19.67 -71.74
N ILE A 187 0.30 20.60 -70.93
CA ILE A 187 0.12 22.07 -71.00
C ILE A 187 1.07 22.74 -70.00
N GLU A 188 1.59 23.87 -70.46
CA GLU A 188 2.70 24.74 -70.03
C GLU A 188 2.50 25.56 -68.72
N PRO A 189 3.54 26.30 -68.27
CA PRO A 189 3.76 26.73 -66.88
C PRO A 189 3.34 28.18 -66.59
N GLU A 190 3.11 28.49 -65.32
CA GLU A 190 3.36 29.84 -64.80
C GLU A 190 4.28 29.80 -63.58
N GLN A 191 5.26 30.69 -63.66
CA GLN A 191 6.28 31.03 -62.68
C GLN A 191 5.62 31.75 -61.50
N ASP A 192 6.17 31.58 -60.30
CA ASP A 192 6.50 32.72 -59.44
C ASP A 192 7.60 32.31 -58.46
N GLU A 193 8.76 32.92 -58.68
CA GLU A 193 9.93 32.92 -57.81
C GLU A 193 9.61 33.73 -56.55
N ILE A 194 9.79 33.15 -55.36
CA ILE A 194 10.18 33.95 -54.19
C ILE A 194 11.27 33.16 -53.44
N ASN A 195 12.51 33.57 -53.72
CA ASN A 195 13.66 33.41 -52.83
C ASN A 195 13.40 34.20 -51.54
N GLU A 196 13.45 33.55 -50.38
CA GLU A 196 13.79 34.24 -49.14
C GLU A 196 14.71 33.36 -48.28
N GLU A 197 15.99 33.51 -48.61
CA GLU A 197 17.12 33.71 -47.70
C GLU A 197 17.04 33.08 -46.29
N VAL A 198 17.69 31.93 -46.22
CA VAL A 198 18.33 31.32 -45.05
C VAL A 198 18.97 32.37 -44.12
N LYS A 199 18.51 32.40 -42.87
CA LYS A 199 19.33 32.78 -41.72
C LYS A 199 19.43 31.58 -40.80
N GLU A 200 20.56 30.88 -40.91
CA GLU A 200 21.04 29.95 -39.90
C GLU A 200 21.34 30.74 -38.62
N GLU A 201 20.58 30.48 -37.56
CA GLU A 201 21.02 30.83 -36.21
C GLU A 201 21.97 29.72 -35.71
N PRO A 202 23.15 30.09 -35.17
CA PRO A 202 24.07 29.13 -34.60
C PRO A 202 23.48 28.53 -33.33
N VAL A 203 23.34 27.20 -33.34
CA VAL A 203 23.04 26.39 -32.15
C VAL A 203 24.19 26.60 -31.16
N GLU A 204 23.92 27.36 -30.09
CA GLU A 204 24.81 27.42 -28.95
C GLU A 204 24.89 26.05 -28.29
N ASP A 205 26.13 25.58 -28.20
CA ASP A 205 26.60 24.32 -27.66
C ASP A 205 26.26 24.25 -26.16
N ILE A 206 25.10 23.67 -25.83
CA ILE A 206 24.72 23.39 -24.45
C ILE A 206 25.54 22.20 -23.98
N SER A 207 26.67 22.51 -23.35
CA SER A 207 27.52 21.56 -22.64
C SER A 207 26.66 20.72 -21.70
N ILE A 208 26.57 19.43 -22.02
CA ILE A 208 26.07 18.37 -21.14
C ILE A 208 27.05 18.29 -19.96
N GLU A 209 26.79 19.09 -18.92
CA GLU A 209 27.41 18.90 -17.62
C GLU A 209 26.81 17.67 -16.96
N GLN A 210 27.59 16.59 -17.07
CA GLN A 210 27.87 15.60 -16.03
C GLN A 210 26.74 15.26 -15.06
N GLU A 211 26.29 14.02 -15.20
CA GLU A 211 25.68 13.22 -14.15
C GLU A 211 26.28 13.53 -12.77
N PRO A 212 25.47 13.88 -11.75
CA PRO A 212 25.92 13.73 -10.38
C PRO A 212 26.02 12.23 -10.11
N ASN A 213 27.26 11.74 -10.17
CA ASN A 213 27.71 10.48 -9.59
C ASN A 213 26.87 10.17 -8.35
N GLN A 214 25.98 9.19 -8.47
CA GLN A 214 25.39 8.53 -7.31
C GLN A 214 26.56 7.96 -6.54
N GLN A 215 26.97 8.72 -5.53
CA GLN A 215 28.02 8.38 -4.62
C GLN A 215 27.55 7.11 -3.91
N LEU A 216 28.02 6.00 -4.45
CA LEU A 216 28.04 4.69 -3.88
C LEU A 216 28.78 4.83 -2.54
N VAL A 217 28.06 5.19 -1.48
CA VAL A 217 28.56 5.15 -0.11
C VAL A 217 28.75 3.67 0.23
N LYS A 218 29.90 3.14 -0.17
CA LYS A 218 30.51 1.96 0.43
C LYS A 218 30.84 2.32 1.87
N ARG A 219 29.87 2.18 2.76
CA ARG A 219 30.16 2.01 4.18
C ARG A 219 30.30 0.51 4.43
N GLU A 220 31.44 -0.02 4.00
CA GLU A 220 32.02 -1.23 4.55
C GLU A 220 32.56 -0.87 5.94
N VAL A 221 31.80 -1.20 6.98
CA VAL A 221 32.36 -1.67 8.24
C VAL A 221 31.43 -2.77 8.72
N ASP A 222 31.86 -4.01 8.47
CA ASP A 222 31.42 -5.19 9.22
C ASP A 222 31.81 -4.94 10.68
N ASP A 223 30.86 -4.43 11.46
CA ASP A 223 30.85 -4.65 12.90
C ASP A 223 29.86 -5.77 13.16
N ASP A 224 30.39 -7.00 13.10
CA ASP A 224 29.78 -8.20 13.66
C ASP A 224 29.59 -7.99 15.17
N ILE A 225 28.49 -7.31 15.53
CA ILE A 225 28.04 -7.24 16.91
C ILE A 225 27.36 -8.57 17.24
N ASP A 226 28.18 -9.54 17.60
CA ASP A 226 27.81 -10.73 18.33
C ASP A 226 27.26 -10.31 19.71
N PHE A 227 25.94 -10.12 19.80
CA PHE A 227 25.23 -9.96 21.07
C PHE A 227 24.57 -11.28 21.48
N GLY A 228 25.38 -12.34 21.53
CA GLY A 228 25.16 -13.53 22.35
C GLY A 228 25.61 -13.30 23.80
N GLY A 229 25.05 -12.29 24.48
CA GLY A 229 25.25 -12.06 25.91
C GLY A 229 23.94 -12.26 26.66
N ASP A 230 23.71 -13.46 27.17
CA ASP A 230 22.65 -13.76 28.14
C ASP A 230 22.97 -13.03 29.45
N VAL A 231 22.65 -11.73 29.51
CA VAL A 231 22.72 -10.94 30.73
C VAL A 231 21.47 -11.31 31.54
N GLY A 232 21.62 -12.37 32.34
CA GLY A 232 20.71 -12.65 33.44
C GLY A 232 20.52 -11.37 34.25
N GLN A 233 19.32 -10.80 34.16
CA GLN A 233 18.92 -9.65 34.97
C GLN A 233 18.99 -10.09 36.44
N GLY A 234 20.04 -9.65 37.14
CA GLY A 234 20.06 -9.65 38.58
C GLY A 234 18.81 -8.93 39.06
N ALA A 235 17.98 -9.62 39.84
CA ALA A 235 16.84 -9.02 40.50
C ALA A 235 17.32 -7.79 41.28
N PHE A 236 16.80 -6.61 40.93
CA PHE A 236 17.13 -5.37 41.61
C PHE A 236 16.44 -5.37 42.98
N SER A 237 17.03 -6.09 43.93
CA SER A 237 16.63 -6.13 45.34
C SER A 237 17.16 -4.91 46.10
N GLY A 238 17.15 -3.73 45.47
CA GLY A 238 17.47 -2.48 46.14
C GLY A 238 16.32 -2.11 47.08
N ARG A 239 16.61 -1.99 48.38
CA ARG A 239 15.66 -1.42 49.34
C ARG A 239 15.33 0.01 48.89
N ILE A 240 14.08 0.25 48.53
CA ILE A 240 13.57 1.60 48.29
C ILE A 240 13.62 2.32 49.64
N ASN A 241 14.38 3.42 49.71
CA ASN A 241 14.41 4.26 50.89
C ASN A 241 13.22 5.23 50.84
N TYR A 242 12.28 5.06 51.76
CA TYR A 242 11.05 5.87 51.81
C TYR A 242 11.29 7.24 52.47
N GLU A 243 12.40 7.44 53.19
CA GLU A 243 12.73 8.73 53.83
C GLU A 243 13.15 9.80 52.81
N GLU A 244 13.56 9.41 51.60
CA GLU A 244 13.90 10.34 50.52
C GLU A 244 12.66 10.90 49.80
N LEU A 245 11.52 10.22 49.89
CA LEU A 245 10.28 10.66 49.23
C LEU A 245 9.60 11.82 49.96
N ASP A 246 9.72 11.90 51.29
CA ASP A 246 9.10 12.97 52.08
C ASP A 246 9.83 14.31 51.97
N ASN A 247 11.10 14.32 51.56
CA ASN A 247 11.90 15.53 51.41
C ASN A 247 11.83 16.15 50.00
N GLN A 248 11.08 15.55 49.07
CA GLN A 248 10.86 16.15 47.76
C GLN A 248 9.76 17.20 47.87
N GLU A 249 10.16 18.46 47.90
CA GLU A 249 9.29 19.62 47.78
C GLU A 249 8.56 19.55 46.43
N LEU A 250 7.31 19.07 46.47
CA LEU A 250 6.41 19.03 45.32
C LEU A 250 6.09 20.46 44.90
N VAL A 251 6.91 21.01 44.00
CA VAL A 251 6.56 22.21 43.24
C VAL A 251 5.38 21.85 42.34
N TYR A 252 4.17 22.12 42.82
CA TYR A 252 2.94 21.96 42.05
C TYR A 252 2.85 23.17 41.10
N PRO A 253 3.11 23.01 39.78
CA PRO A 253 2.88 24.10 38.85
C PRO A 253 1.37 24.38 38.86
N GLY A 254 1.00 25.56 39.35
CA GLY A 254 -0.39 25.94 39.61
C GLY A 254 -1.28 25.68 38.40
N PHE A 255 -2.41 25.00 38.64
CA PHE A 255 -3.48 24.90 37.67
C PHE A 255 -3.97 26.31 37.33
N PRO A 256 -4.07 26.68 36.02
CA PRO A 256 -4.62 27.96 35.63
C PRO A 256 -6.08 28.04 36.08
N GLY A 257 -6.41 29.16 36.74
CA GLY A 257 -7.69 29.41 37.40
C GLY A 257 -8.90 29.27 36.47
N GLU A 258 -9.97 28.75 37.06
CA GLU A 258 -11.27 28.48 36.46
C GLU A 258 -11.91 29.74 35.88
N SER A 259 -12.02 29.82 34.55
CA SER A 259 -13.01 30.66 33.90
C SER A 259 -14.37 29.96 34.00
N LYS A 260 -15.28 30.56 34.78
CA LYS A 260 -16.67 30.13 34.99
C LYS A 260 -17.41 29.94 33.65
N PRO A 261 -18.01 28.77 33.36
CA PRO A 261 -19.13 28.70 32.44
C PRO A 261 -20.45 28.93 33.18
N GLU A 262 -21.19 29.94 32.72
CA GLU A 262 -22.56 30.26 33.12
C GLU A 262 -23.54 29.14 32.73
N THR A 263 -24.48 28.88 33.66
CA THR A 263 -25.83 28.31 33.47
C THR A 263 -25.91 26.89 32.89
N SER A 264 -26.10 25.87 33.74
CA SER A 264 -27.40 25.41 34.28
C SER A 264 -28.38 24.90 33.22
N THR A 265 -28.18 23.64 32.80
CA THR A 265 -29.28 22.76 32.41
C THR A 265 -29.23 21.47 33.22
N ARG A 266 -30.18 21.40 34.14
CA ARG A 266 -30.59 20.32 35.02
C ARG A 266 -30.70 18.98 34.28
N LEU A 267 -29.79 18.04 34.54
CA LEU A 267 -30.00 16.62 34.26
C LEU A 267 -30.15 15.85 35.58
N GLN A 268 -31.24 15.08 35.64
CA GLN A 268 -31.66 14.31 36.80
C GLN A 268 -30.68 13.17 37.12
N LYS A 269 -30.41 13.06 38.42
CA LYS A 269 -29.72 11.96 39.11
C LYS A 269 -30.36 10.60 38.78
N ARG A 270 -29.53 9.63 38.39
CA ARG A 270 -29.02 8.51 39.21
C ARG A 270 -30.06 7.42 39.53
N HIS A 271 -29.89 6.25 38.91
CA HIS A 271 -29.94 4.97 39.61
C HIS A 271 -28.85 4.06 39.02
N GLN A 272 -27.78 3.84 39.79
CA GLN A 272 -26.90 2.70 39.59
C GLN A 272 -27.34 1.62 40.58
N SER A 273 -27.72 0.46 40.08
CA SER A 273 -27.83 -0.78 40.85
C SER A 273 -26.81 -1.76 40.30
N SER A 274 -25.70 -1.87 41.03
CA SER A 274 -24.78 -3.00 40.97
C SER A 274 -25.45 -4.21 41.61
N THR A 275 -25.64 -5.29 40.86
CA THR A 275 -25.91 -6.61 41.42
C THR A 275 -24.95 -7.61 40.79
N THR A 276 -23.93 -7.96 41.54
CA THR A 276 -23.10 -9.14 41.37
C THR A 276 -23.98 -10.37 41.58
N ASP A 277 -24.16 -11.21 40.56
CA ASP A 277 -24.67 -12.57 40.74
C ASP A 277 -23.67 -13.57 40.16
N SER A 278 -23.09 -14.36 41.05
CA SER A 278 -22.17 -15.45 40.78
C SER A 278 -22.97 -16.66 40.31
N GLY A 279 -23.09 -16.82 39.00
CA GLY A 279 -23.70 -17.97 38.33
C GLY A 279 -22.97 -19.27 38.62
N LYS A 280 -23.57 -20.05 39.52
CA LYS A 280 -23.23 -21.41 39.94
C LYS A 280 -23.23 -22.37 38.74
N ARG A 281 -22.18 -23.19 38.65
CA ARG A 281 -21.98 -24.28 37.69
C ARG A 281 -23.08 -25.34 37.90
N VAL A 282 -24.05 -25.42 36.99
CA VAL A 282 -25.01 -26.54 36.91
C VAL A 282 -24.56 -27.48 35.80
N LYS A 283 -24.33 -28.73 36.20
CA LYS A 283 -24.05 -29.90 35.39
C LYS A 283 -25.38 -30.31 34.75
N THR A 284 -25.48 -30.25 33.42
CA THR A 284 -26.64 -30.77 32.69
C THR A 284 -26.26 -32.09 32.04
N GLU A 285 -27.08 -33.07 32.35
CA GLU A 285 -26.98 -34.47 32.00
C GLU A 285 -27.35 -34.70 30.54
N GLU A 286 -26.81 -35.80 30.01
CA GLU A 286 -27.04 -36.34 28.69
C GLU A 286 -28.54 -36.52 28.41
N MET A 287 -28.98 -36.05 27.26
CA MET A 287 -30.15 -36.62 26.59
C MET A 287 -29.70 -37.11 25.22
N GLU A 288 -29.71 -38.43 25.10
CA GLU A 288 -29.76 -39.15 23.83
C GLU A 288 -30.94 -38.61 23.01
N SER A 289 -30.65 -38.16 21.80
CA SER A 289 -31.67 -37.99 20.76
C SER A 289 -31.17 -38.68 19.51
N GLU A 290 -31.63 -39.93 19.41
CA GLU A 290 -32.13 -40.63 18.23
C GLU A 290 -31.68 -40.14 16.84
N SER A 291 -31.08 -41.11 16.17
CA SER A 291 -30.88 -41.26 14.74
C SER A 291 -32.00 -40.68 13.87
N PHE A 292 -31.63 -39.76 12.98
CA PHE A 292 -32.28 -39.63 11.67
C PHE A 292 -31.30 -40.02 10.57
N SER A 293 -31.49 -41.26 10.13
CA SER A 293 -31.13 -41.80 8.83
C SER A 293 -31.67 -40.90 7.72
N SER A 294 -30.80 -40.53 6.77
CA SER A 294 -31.18 -40.37 5.37
C SER A 294 -29.96 -40.48 4.47
N ASN A 295 -29.94 -41.58 3.73
CA ASN A 295 -29.10 -41.88 2.58
C ASN A 295 -29.25 -40.79 1.51
N SER A 296 -28.25 -40.61 0.63
CA SER A 296 -28.27 -40.98 -0.80
C SER A 296 -27.64 -39.79 -1.58
N ILE A 297 -26.86 -39.87 -2.66
CA ILE A 297 -26.62 -40.83 -3.73
C ILE A 297 -25.20 -40.60 -4.27
N ALA A 298 -24.54 -41.68 -4.69
CA ALA A 298 -23.37 -41.67 -5.56
C ALA A 298 -23.80 -41.72 -7.04
N THR A 299 -23.13 -40.94 -7.88
CA THR A 299 -23.07 -41.09 -9.36
C THR A 299 -21.72 -40.48 -9.75
N SER A 300 -20.65 -41.21 -10.11
CA SER A 300 -20.47 -42.13 -11.24
C SER A 300 -20.99 -41.59 -12.56
N SER A 301 -20.10 -41.17 -13.46
CA SER A 301 -19.99 -41.76 -14.82
C SER A 301 -18.87 -41.08 -15.62
N ASN A 302 -17.95 -41.90 -16.13
CA ASN A 302 -17.01 -41.58 -17.21
C ASN A 302 -17.78 -41.39 -18.52
N GLN A 303 -17.40 -40.44 -19.39
CA GLN A 303 -17.37 -40.72 -20.84
C GLN A 303 -16.18 -40.05 -21.53
N LYS A 304 -15.44 -40.94 -22.20
CA LYS A 304 -14.37 -40.76 -23.17
C LYS A 304 -15.00 -40.39 -24.53
N THR A 305 -14.41 -39.45 -25.26
CA THR A 305 -14.67 -39.30 -26.70
C THR A 305 -13.34 -39.17 -27.44
N ASP A 306 -12.95 -40.29 -28.06
CA ASP A 306 -12.10 -40.39 -29.25
C ASP A 306 -13.02 -40.28 -30.46
N THR A 307 -12.74 -39.39 -31.42
CA THR A 307 -12.92 -39.49 -32.90
C THR A 307 -12.78 -38.07 -33.48
N GLY A 308 -12.09 -37.78 -34.57
CA GLY A 308 -11.37 -38.59 -35.56
C GLY A 308 -11.20 -37.75 -36.85
N PHE A 309 -10.21 -38.15 -37.67
CA PHE A 309 -9.75 -37.64 -38.98
C PHE A 309 -8.58 -36.66 -38.97
#